data_AF-A0A7S1RFJ1-F1
#
_entry.id   AF-A0A7S1RFJ1-F1
#
_cell.length_a   1.000
_cell.length_b   1.000
_cell.length_c   1.000
_cell.angle_alpha   90.00
_cell.angle_beta   90.00
_cell.angle_gamma   90.00
#
_symmetry.space_group_name_H-M   'P 1'
#
loop_
_entity.id
_entity.type
_entity.pdbx_description
1 polymer ?
#
loop_
_entity_poly.entity_id
_entity_poly.type
_entity_poly.pdbx_seq_one_letter_code
_entity_poly.pdbx_strand_id
1 'polypeptide(L)'
;ENPVRSWRAVVETLMAVDGFGGTGFSAKEVVLDLLLTPLMAGCTDLDTWCPVGPGACRGLNRLRGRPLQAVPAFHQLLSELREVFHMRREHYPEFLAEETPLGLHDVQFQLCEFDKYLRGKHGQGRLRRFVPFDASEPARREL
;
A
#
# COMPACT_ATOMS: atom_id res chain seq x y z
N GLU A 1 -2.31 -28.66 -8.89
CA GLU A 1 -1.42 -27.90 -7.97
C GLU A 1 -1.42 -26.44 -8.37
N ASN A 2 -1.43 -25.51 -7.42
CA ASN A 2 -1.30 -24.09 -7.74
C ASN A 2 0.20 -23.75 -7.90
N PRO A 3 0.67 -23.35 -9.10
CA PRO A 3 2.09 -23.14 -9.37
C PRO A 3 2.63 -21.83 -8.76
N VAL A 4 1.76 -20.88 -8.37
CA VAL A 4 2.20 -19.58 -7.87
C VAL A 4 2.53 -19.66 -6.39
N ARG A 5 3.81 -19.50 -6.06
CA ARG A 5 4.35 -19.56 -4.69
C ARG A 5 4.84 -18.22 -4.15
N SER A 6 5.07 -17.26 -5.03
CA SER A 6 5.64 -15.95 -4.69
C SER A 6 4.78 -14.82 -5.22
N TRP A 7 4.20 -14.07 -4.30
CA TRP A 7 3.59 -12.77 -4.51
C TRP A 7 4.57 -11.81 -5.19
N ARG A 8 5.79 -11.71 -4.65
CA ARG A 8 6.82 -10.80 -5.16
C ARG A 8 7.12 -11.06 -6.63
N ALA A 9 7.35 -12.33 -6.99
CA ALA A 9 7.70 -12.70 -8.35
C ALA A 9 6.59 -12.32 -9.35
N VAL A 10 5.32 -12.47 -8.97
CA VAL A 10 4.17 -12.12 -9.81
C VAL A 10 4.09 -10.60 -9.99
N VAL A 11 4.26 -9.83 -8.92
CA VAL A 11 4.28 -8.36 -8.99
C VAL A 11 5.46 -7.88 -9.86
N GLU A 12 6.67 -8.40 -9.63
CA GLU A 12 7.87 -8.03 -10.41
C GLU A 12 7.72 -8.43 -11.89
N THR A 13 7.06 -9.55 -12.19
CA THR A 13 6.73 -9.95 -13.57
C THR A 13 5.78 -8.94 -14.22
N LEU A 14 4.72 -8.53 -13.51
CA LEU A 14 3.78 -7.54 -14.03
C LEU A 14 4.44 -6.15 -14.18
N MET A 15 5.37 -5.78 -13.30
CA MET A 15 6.14 -4.55 -13.41
C MET A 15 7.00 -4.47 -14.68
N ALA A 16 7.32 -5.61 -15.31
CA ALA A 16 8.02 -5.63 -16.60
C ALA A 16 7.12 -5.25 -17.79
N VAL A 17 5.80 -5.21 -17.60
CA VAL A 17 4.83 -4.75 -18.61
C VAL A 17 4.77 -3.21 -18.61
N ASP A 18 4.76 -2.62 -19.81
CA ASP A 18 4.68 -1.16 -19.95
C ASP A 18 3.41 -0.61 -19.27
N GLY A 19 3.56 0.52 -18.58
CA GLY A 19 2.52 1.11 -17.72
C GLY A 19 2.42 0.54 -16.30
N PHE A 20 3.10 -0.58 -15.98
CA PHE A 20 3.02 -1.21 -14.65
C PHE A 20 4.31 -1.12 -13.81
N GLY A 21 5.44 -0.75 -14.41
CA GLY A 21 6.75 -0.70 -13.74
C GLY A 21 6.87 0.32 -12.62
N GLY A 22 6.69 1.62 -12.93
CA GLY A 22 6.71 2.77 -12.01
C GLY A 22 7.26 2.54 -10.59
N THR A 23 6.44 2.80 -9.56
CA THR A 23 6.76 2.46 -8.17
C THR A 23 6.29 1.05 -7.77
N GLY A 24 5.91 0.22 -8.75
CA GLY A 24 5.20 -1.04 -8.54
C GLY A 24 3.77 -0.90 -7.99
N PHE A 25 3.22 0.31 -7.87
CA PHE A 25 1.89 0.55 -7.30
C PHE A 25 0.80 -0.14 -8.13
N SER A 26 0.69 0.19 -9.42
CA SER A 26 -0.34 -0.39 -10.29
C SER A 26 -0.24 -1.90 -10.38
N ALA A 27 0.99 -2.44 -10.50
CA ALA A 27 1.21 -3.87 -10.51
C ALA A 27 0.73 -4.53 -9.22
N LYS A 28 1.10 -3.96 -8.06
CA LYS A 28 0.67 -4.44 -6.74
C LYS A 28 -0.86 -4.46 -6.60
N GLU A 29 -1.56 -3.39 -7.00
CA GLU A 29 -3.03 -3.34 -6.90
C GLU A 29 -3.70 -4.44 -7.75
N VAL A 30 -3.23 -4.66 -8.98
CA VAL A 30 -3.76 -5.75 -9.83
C VAL A 30 -3.53 -7.12 -9.18
N VAL A 31 -2.34 -7.37 -8.65
CA VAL A 31 -2.03 -8.67 -8.04
C VAL A 31 -2.78 -8.84 -6.71
N LEU A 32 -3.08 -7.76 -5.97
CA LEU A 32 -3.89 -7.81 -4.75
C LEU A 32 -5.30 -8.34 -5.06
N ASP A 33 -5.91 -7.91 -6.17
CA ASP A 33 -7.20 -8.44 -6.60
C ASP A 33 -7.13 -9.95 -6.90
N LEU A 34 -5.98 -10.45 -7.40
CA LEU A 34 -5.78 -11.88 -7.62
C LEU A 34 -5.76 -12.69 -6.31
N LEU A 35 -5.46 -12.08 -5.15
CA LEU A 35 -5.56 -12.73 -3.83
C LEU A 35 -7.00 -13.11 -3.47
N LEU A 36 -7.99 -12.45 -4.07
CA LEU A 36 -9.41 -12.79 -3.92
C LEU A 36 -9.82 -14.01 -4.76
N THR A 37 -8.88 -14.62 -5.47
CA THR A 37 -9.08 -15.80 -6.31
C THR A 37 -8.21 -16.96 -5.86
N PRO A 38 -8.55 -18.22 -6.22
CA PRO A 38 -7.70 -19.37 -5.93
C PRO A 38 -6.30 -19.32 -6.56
N LEU A 39 -6.03 -18.40 -7.50
CA LEU A 39 -4.76 -18.30 -8.23
C LEU A 39 -3.57 -18.00 -7.33
N MET A 40 -3.77 -17.33 -6.20
CA MET A 40 -2.69 -16.95 -5.29
C MET A 40 -2.69 -17.73 -3.97
N ALA A 41 -3.56 -18.74 -3.81
CA ALA A 41 -3.72 -19.49 -2.57
C ALA A 41 -2.45 -20.19 -2.06
N GLY A 42 -1.44 -20.38 -2.92
CA GLY A 42 -0.15 -20.99 -2.57
C GLY A 42 0.96 -20.01 -2.18
N CYS A 43 0.70 -18.71 -2.11
CA CYS A 43 1.72 -17.69 -1.85
C CYS A 43 2.25 -17.75 -0.41
N THR A 44 3.56 -17.55 -0.26
CA THR A 44 4.27 -17.75 1.03
C THR A 44 4.99 -16.49 1.54
N ASP A 45 5.09 -15.46 0.71
CA ASP A 45 5.92 -14.27 0.90
C ASP A 45 5.11 -12.96 1.01
N LEU A 46 3.78 -13.04 1.09
CA LEU A 46 2.85 -11.88 1.20
C LEU A 46 3.28 -10.90 2.30
N ASP A 47 3.66 -11.43 3.46
CA ASP A 47 4.03 -10.63 4.62
C ASP A 47 5.52 -10.28 4.72
N THR A 48 6.28 -10.54 3.65
CA THR A 48 7.74 -10.33 3.62
C THR A 48 8.17 -9.24 2.64
N TRP A 49 7.34 -8.94 1.64
CA TRP A 49 7.67 -8.00 0.57
C TRP A 49 6.46 -7.22 0.09
N CYS A 50 6.61 -5.91 -0.04
CA CYS A 50 5.59 -5.02 -0.57
C CYS A 50 6.25 -3.81 -1.25
N PRO A 51 5.82 -3.39 -2.46
CA PRO A 51 6.23 -2.12 -3.03
C PRO A 51 5.82 -0.96 -2.14
N VAL A 52 6.76 -0.10 -1.77
CA VAL A 52 6.48 1.05 -0.91
C VAL A 52 6.22 2.27 -1.79
N GLY A 53 4.94 2.55 -2.02
CA GLY A 53 4.50 3.72 -2.77
C GLY A 53 4.79 5.04 -2.03
N PRO A 54 4.66 6.19 -2.72
CA PRO A 54 5.02 7.51 -2.17
C PRO A 54 4.19 7.90 -0.95
N GLY A 55 2.96 7.41 -0.83
CA GLY A 55 2.11 7.59 0.35
C GLY A 55 2.69 6.93 1.60
N ALA A 56 2.98 5.65 1.53
CA ALA A 56 3.58 4.91 2.64
C ALA A 56 4.98 5.40 2.98
N CYS A 57 5.79 5.77 1.97
CA CYS A 57 7.10 6.39 2.20
C CYS A 57 6.99 7.65 3.08
N ARG A 58 6.01 8.52 2.82
CA ARG A 58 5.77 9.70 3.67
C ARG A 58 5.29 9.31 5.07
N GLY A 59 4.41 8.30 5.17
CA GLY A 59 3.98 7.76 6.46
C GLY A 59 5.18 7.30 7.31
N LEU A 60 6.11 6.54 6.72
CA LEU A 60 7.36 6.12 7.36
C LEU A 60 8.26 7.30 7.72
N ASN A 61 8.41 8.29 6.83
CA ASN A 61 9.17 9.50 7.11
C ASN A 61 8.62 10.22 8.36
N ARG A 62 7.29 10.29 8.54
CA ARG A 62 6.68 10.87 9.74
C ARG A 62 7.03 10.09 11.00
N LEU A 63 6.90 8.77 10.98
CA LEU A 63 7.24 7.91 12.12
C LEU A 63 8.72 8.02 12.50
N ARG A 64 9.59 8.26 11.52
CA ARG A 64 11.05 8.37 11.72
C ARG A 64 11.55 9.81 11.89
N GLY A 65 10.66 10.80 11.95
CA GLY A 65 11.04 12.21 12.08
C GLY A 65 11.84 12.78 10.90
N ARG A 66 11.69 12.22 9.70
CA ARG A 66 12.37 12.66 8.47
C ARG A 66 11.56 13.73 7.73
N PRO A 67 12.21 14.57 6.90
CA PRO A 67 11.51 15.40 5.92
C PRO A 67 10.55 14.56 5.06
N LEU A 68 9.35 15.07 4.77
CA LEU A 68 8.32 14.31 4.04
C LEU A 68 8.80 13.86 2.65
N GLN A 69 9.57 14.71 1.97
CA GLN A 69 10.14 14.50 0.64
C GLN A 69 11.39 13.62 0.64
N ALA A 70 11.86 13.13 1.79
CA ALA A 70 12.97 12.19 1.82
C ALA A 70 12.59 10.92 1.05
N VAL A 71 13.55 10.40 0.28
CA VAL A 71 13.39 9.16 -0.50
C VAL A 71 14.44 8.16 -0.02
N PRO A 72 14.21 7.49 1.13
CA PRO A 72 15.12 6.44 1.59
C PRO A 72 15.20 5.29 0.58
N ALA A 73 16.27 4.50 0.66
CA ALA A 73 16.43 3.32 -0.18
C ALA A 73 15.30 2.30 0.08
N PHE A 74 14.91 1.55 -0.96
CA PHE A 74 13.81 0.59 -0.86
C PHE A 74 13.99 -0.44 0.27
N HIS A 75 15.20 -0.98 0.45
CA HIS A 75 15.48 -1.96 1.51
C HIS A 75 15.23 -1.38 2.91
N GLN A 76 15.54 -0.10 3.11
CA GLN A 76 15.29 0.61 4.35
C GLN A 76 13.77 0.81 4.55
N LEU A 77 13.05 1.27 3.52
CA LEU A 77 11.59 1.42 3.58
C LEU A 77 10.89 0.09 3.88
N LEU A 78 11.32 -1.01 3.25
CA LEU A 78 10.76 -2.33 3.49
C LEU A 78 11.07 -2.84 4.90
N SER A 79 12.29 -2.62 5.41
CA SER A 79 12.63 -2.95 6.80
C SER A 79 11.73 -2.20 7.77
N GLU A 80 11.59 -0.89 7.60
CA GLU A 80 10.79 -0.05 8.48
C GLU A 80 9.29 -0.38 8.42
N LEU A 81 8.78 -0.70 7.22
CA LEU A 81 7.41 -1.21 7.06
C LEU A 81 7.21 -2.51 7.84
N ARG A 82 8.15 -3.44 7.75
CA ARG A 82 8.11 -4.71 8.49
C ARG A 82 8.20 -4.51 9.99
N GLU A 83 9.01 -3.56 10.45
CA GLU A 83 9.07 -3.19 11.87
C GLU A 83 7.69 -2.73 12.38
N VAL A 84 7.03 -1.81 11.67
CA VAL A 84 5.67 -1.36 12.01
C VAL A 84 4.67 -2.53 11.96
N PHE A 85 4.79 -3.38 10.95
CA PHE A 85 3.98 -4.59 10.84
C PHE A 85 4.17 -5.54 12.03
N HIS A 86 5.39 -5.73 12.52
CA HIS A 86 5.65 -6.58 13.68
C HIS A 86 5.09 -6.01 14.98
N MET A 87 5.02 -4.68 15.13
CA MET A 87 4.41 -4.02 16.29
C MET A 87 2.91 -4.32 16.43
N ARG A 88 2.23 -4.80 15.37
CA ARG A 88 0.82 -5.23 15.45
C ARG A 88 0.59 -6.30 16.51
N ARG A 89 1.60 -7.13 16.81
CA ARG A 89 1.50 -8.19 17.83
C ARG A 89 1.28 -7.64 19.24
N GLU A 90 1.69 -6.40 19.49
CA GLU A 90 1.53 -5.73 20.77
C GLU A 90 0.35 -4.76 20.77
N HIS A 91 0.06 -4.11 19.63
CA HIS A 91 -0.89 -2.99 19.57
C HIS A 91 -2.22 -3.32 18.88
N TYR A 92 -2.31 -4.40 18.10
CA TYR A 92 -3.56 -4.79 17.46
C TYR A 92 -4.40 -5.63 18.43
N PRO A 93 -5.67 -5.28 18.67
CA PRO A 93 -6.51 -6.00 19.62
C PRO A 93 -6.61 -7.50 19.29
N GLU A 94 -6.41 -8.36 20.28
CA GLU A 94 -6.38 -9.82 20.11
C GLU A 94 -7.64 -10.36 19.43
N PHE A 95 -8.82 -9.90 19.85
CA PHE A 95 -10.09 -10.30 19.25
C PHE A 95 -10.19 -9.97 17.75
N LEU A 96 -9.58 -8.86 17.29
CA LEU A 96 -9.51 -8.53 15.87
C LEU A 96 -8.43 -9.33 15.16
N ALA A 97 -7.33 -9.66 15.82
CA ALA A 97 -6.25 -10.44 15.23
C ALA A 97 -6.72 -11.86 14.83
N GLU A 98 -7.67 -12.43 15.57
CA GLU A 98 -8.28 -13.73 15.28
C GLU A 98 -9.29 -13.65 14.12
N GLU A 99 -10.17 -12.65 14.12
CA GLU A 99 -11.22 -12.51 13.10
C GLU A 99 -10.71 -11.90 11.79
N THR A 100 -9.78 -10.94 11.87
CA THR A 100 -9.28 -10.14 10.75
C THR A 100 -7.79 -9.84 10.94
N PRO A 101 -6.92 -10.83 10.71
CA PRO A 101 -5.48 -10.63 10.85
C PRO A 101 -4.98 -9.57 9.85
N LEU A 102 -4.26 -8.56 10.35
CA LEU A 102 -3.59 -7.60 9.49
C LEU A 102 -2.39 -8.25 8.78
N GLY A 103 -2.32 -8.04 7.47
CA GLY A 103 -1.17 -8.35 6.61
C GLY A 103 -0.24 -7.14 6.42
N LEU A 104 0.93 -7.38 5.81
CA LEU A 104 1.92 -6.33 5.53
C LEU A 104 1.35 -5.22 4.63
N HIS A 105 0.48 -5.60 3.70
CA HIS A 105 -0.18 -4.68 2.78
C HIS A 105 -1.15 -3.74 3.50
N ASP A 106 -1.89 -4.21 4.50
CA ASP A 106 -2.80 -3.37 5.29
C ASP A 106 -2.03 -2.27 6.01
N VAL A 107 -0.89 -2.61 6.62
CA VAL A 107 -0.01 -1.64 7.27
C VAL A 107 0.54 -0.64 6.25
N GLN A 108 0.93 -1.09 5.06
CA GLN A 108 1.38 -0.20 3.98
C GLN A 108 0.27 0.78 3.56
N PHE A 109 -0.97 0.32 3.44
CA PHE A 109 -2.12 1.18 3.13
C PHE A 109 -2.39 2.18 4.27
N GLN A 110 -2.39 1.72 5.52
CA GLN A 110 -2.61 2.60 6.67
C GLN A 110 -1.52 3.67 6.82
N LEU A 111 -0.27 3.41 6.45
CA LEU A 111 0.78 4.44 6.41
C LEU A 111 0.48 5.53 5.38
N CYS A 112 -0.13 5.18 4.25
CA CYS A 112 -0.58 6.17 3.25
C CYS A 112 -1.72 7.03 3.81
N GLU A 113 -2.72 6.41 4.43
CA GLU A 113 -3.86 7.13 5.02
C GLU A 113 -3.45 7.98 6.23
N PHE A 114 -2.51 7.50 7.04
CA PHE A 114 -1.91 8.24 8.13
C PHE A 114 -1.25 9.54 7.64
N ASP A 115 -0.44 9.48 6.57
CA ASP A 115 0.12 10.68 5.96
C ASP A 115 -0.98 11.62 5.43
N LYS A 116 -1.99 11.09 4.74
CA LYS A 116 -3.11 11.92 4.24
C LYS A 116 -3.85 12.62 5.37
N TYR A 117 -4.15 11.91 6.47
CA TYR A 117 -4.79 12.46 7.66
C TYR A 117 -3.98 13.60 8.25
N LEU A 118 -2.67 13.37 8.49
CA LEU A 118 -1.81 14.39 9.08
C LEU A 118 -1.62 15.60 8.16
N ARG A 119 -1.55 15.40 6.84
CA ARG A 119 -1.56 16.51 5.89
C ARG A 119 -2.84 17.35 5.98
N GLY A 120 -4.00 16.70 6.09
CA GLY A 120 -5.27 17.39 6.31
C GLY A 120 -5.30 18.16 7.62
N LYS A 121 -4.89 17.50 8.70
CA LYS A 121 -4.83 18.09 10.05
C LYS A 121 -3.91 19.30 10.13
N HIS A 122 -2.79 19.28 9.41
CA HIS A 122 -1.78 20.35 9.46
C HIS A 122 -1.84 21.32 8.27
N GLY A 123 -2.82 21.19 7.37
CA GLY A 123 -2.92 22.03 6.17
C GLY A 123 -1.74 21.88 5.19
N GLN A 124 -1.11 20.71 5.14
CA GLN A 124 0.08 20.46 4.31
C GLN A 124 -0.31 19.88 2.95
N GLY A 125 -0.16 20.67 1.89
CA GLY A 125 -0.41 20.23 0.51
C GLY A 125 -1.89 20.10 0.14
N ARG A 126 -2.16 19.73 -1.11
CA ARG A 126 -3.54 19.66 -1.63
C ARG A 126 -4.16 18.30 -1.36
N LEU A 127 -5.17 18.25 -0.50
CA LEU A 127 -6.07 17.09 -0.42
C LEU A 127 -7.06 17.14 -1.59
N ARG A 128 -7.24 16.02 -2.29
CA ARG A 128 -8.35 15.90 -3.24
C ARG A 128 -9.64 15.85 -2.44
N ARG A 129 -10.52 16.83 -2.66
CA ARG A 129 -11.86 16.84 -2.07
C ARG A 129 -12.75 15.92 -2.91
N PHE A 130 -13.48 15.03 -2.24
CA PHE A 130 -14.55 14.31 -2.91
C PHE A 130 -15.61 15.32 -3.36
N VAL A 131 -15.92 15.32 -4.64
CA VAL A 131 -17.03 16.06 -5.22
C VAL A 131 -18.04 14.99 -5.66
N PRO A 132 -19.23 14.90 -5.04
CA PRO A 132 -20.25 13.97 -5.46
C PRO A 132 -20.55 14.15 -6.94
N PHE A 133 -20.81 13.05 -7.64
CA PHE A 133 -21.28 13.12 -9.02
C PHE A 133 -22.65 13.80 -9.04
N ASP A 134 -22.74 14.92 -9.76
CA ASP A 134 -24.00 15.58 -10.03
C ASP A 134 -24.50 15.15 -11.41
N ALA A 135 -25.53 14.30 -11.43
CA ALA A 135 -26.13 13.82 -12.67
C ALA A 135 -26.82 14.93 -13.49
N SER A 136 -27.02 16.12 -12.90
CA SER A 136 -27.55 17.30 -13.59
C SER A 136 -26.47 18.15 -14.25
N GLU A 137 -25.19 17.95 -13.93
CA GLU A 137 -24.08 18.59 -14.65
C GLU A 137 -23.80 17.85 -15.97
N PRO A 138 -23.68 18.57 -17.11
CA PRO A 138 -23.27 17.95 -18.35
C PRO A 138 -21.89 17.29 -18.15
N ALA A 139 -21.77 16.02 -18.56
CA ALA A 139 -20.56 15.24 -18.40
C ALA A 139 -19.33 16.05 -18.83
N ARG A 140 -18.38 16.25 -17.92
CA ARG A 140 -17.10 16.89 -18.24
C ARG A 140 -16.42 16.04 -19.29
N ARG A 141 -16.47 16.48 -20.56
CA ARG A 141 -15.64 15.94 -21.63
C ARG A 141 -14.21 16.34 -21.31
N GLU A 142 -13.44 15.45 -20.69
CA GLU A 142 -11.99 15.58 -20.66
C GLU A 142 -11.42 14.84 -21.89
N LEU A 143 -10.65 15.59 -22.67
CA LEU A 143 -9.88 15.17 -23.86
C LEU A 143 -8.73 14.25 -23.47
#